data_AF-A0A6L3NK32-F1
#
_entry.id   AF-A0A6L3NK32-F1
#
_cell.length_a   1.000
_cell.length_b   1.000
_cell.length_c   1.000
_cell.angle_alpha   90.00
_cell.angle_beta   90.00
_cell.angle_gamma   90.00
#
_symmetry.space_group_name_H-M   'P 1'
#
loop_
_entity.id
_entity.type
_entity.pdbx_description
1 polymer ?
#
loop_
_entity_poly.entity_id
_entity_poly.type
_entity_poly.pdbx_seq_one_letter_code
_entity_poly.pdbx_strand_id
1 'polypeptide(L)'
;MQPSDRPDAPSGSRACRVTRHRAGEARDTVDRVVDETPVALVFNGIAHSVMMATPIDLDAFGLGFALSEGIVERASDVFDIESECRPGSAEVRLTVSQQAFMAMKAHRRALAGRTGCGVCGIESIAQLDLHPPRIASAGAAAGIGTDAVARAARA
;
A
#
# COMPACT_ATOMS: atom_id res chain seq x y z
N MET A 1 16.57 10.62 -13.92
CA MET A 1 16.07 9.60 -12.99
C MET A 1 16.28 8.26 -13.67
N GLN A 2 17.42 7.60 -13.41
CA GLN A 2 17.64 6.24 -13.88
C GLN A 2 16.92 5.28 -12.93
N PRO A 3 16.28 4.22 -13.43
CA PRO A 3 15.73 3.19 -12.55
C PRO A 3 16.90 2.55 -11.81
N SER A 4 16.89 2.59 -10.48
CA SER A 4 17.89 1.91 -9.68
C SER A 4 17.72 0.40 -9.88
N ASP A 5 18.62 -0.23 -10.64
CA ASP A 5 18.81 -1.68 -10.69
C ASP A 5 19.27 -2.16 -9.30
N ARG A 6 18.31 -2.36 -8.39
CA ARG A 6 18.52 -3.06 -7.13
C ARG A 6 18.28 -4.55 -7.41
N PRO A 7 19.31 -5.42 -7.37
CA PRO A 7 19.20 -6.83 -7.76
C PRO A 7 18.24 -7.68 -6.89
N ASP A 8 17.79 -7.15 -5.75
CA ASP A 8 16.79 -7.76 -4.85
C ASP A 8 15.46 -6.99 -4.80
N ALA A 9 15.14 -6.18 -5.82
CA ALA A 9 13.88 -5.45 -5.86
C ALA A 9 12.68 -6.42 -5.82
N PRO A 10 11.71 -6.22 -4.91
CA PRO A 10 10.55 -7.10 -4.83
C PRO A 10 9.79 -7.07 -6.15
N SER A 11 9.33 -8.23 -6.64
CA SER A 11 8.59 -8.29 -7.91
C SER A 11 7.17 -7.72 -7.84
N GLY A 12 6.78 -7.18 -6.67
CA GLY A 12 5.47 -6.63 -6.38
C GLY A 12 4.33 -7.66 -6.35
N SER A 13 4.65 -8.94 -6.51
CA SER A 13 3.69 -10.03 -6.46
C SER A 13 4.36 -11.36 -6.16
N ARG A 14 3.59 -12.32 -5.67
CA ARG A 14 4.05 -13.66 -5.32
C ARG A 14 3.11 -14.74 -5.83
N ALA A 15 3.67 -15.92 -6.08
CA ALA A 15 2.88 -17.10 -6.43
C ALA A 15 2.19 -17.66 -5.18
N CYS A 16 0.88 -17.83 -5.22
CA CYS A 16 0.08 -18.38 -4.15
C CYS A 16 -0.71 -19.60 -4.65
N ARG A 17 -0.82 -20.63 -3.80
CA ARG A 17 -1.77 -21.72 -4.02
C ARG A 17 -3.17 -21.17 -3.78
N VAL A 18 -4.06 -21.41 -4.73
CA VAL A 18 -5.45 -20.96 -4.68
C VAL A 18 -6.38 -22.08 -5.13
N THR A 19 -7.61 -22.06 -4.64
CA THR A 19 -8.70 -22.88 -5.18
C THR A 19 -9.54 -22.00 -6.11
N ARG A 20 -9.47 -22.28 -7.41
CA ARG A 20 -10.18 -21.53 -8.44
C ARG A 20 -11.54 -22.17 -8.70
N HIS A 21 -12.61 -21.38 -8.53
CA HIS A 21 -13.97 -21.78 -8.87
C HIS A 21 -14.36 -21.25 -10.25
N ARG A 22 -14.69 -22.14 -11.21
CA ARG A 22 -15.15 -21.75 -12.55
C ARG A 22 -16.17 -22.75 -13.07
N ALA A 23 -17.29 -22.26 -13.61
CA ALA A 23 -18.33 -23.08 -14.23
C ALA A 23 -18.86 -24.22 -13.32
N GLY A 24 -18.95 -24.00 -12.00
CA GLY A 24 -19.42 -25.01 -11.03
C GLY A 24 -18.32 -25.96 -10.53
N GLU A 25 -17.12 -25.92 -11.12
CA GLU A 25 -15.98 -26.73 -10.72
C GLU A 25 -15.02 -25.93 -9.83
N ALA A 26 -14.39 -26.62 -8.88
CA ALA A 26 -13.29 -26.11 -8.08
C ALA A 26 -12.00 -26.85 -8.44
N ARG A 27 -10.91 -26.12 -8.69
CA ARG A 27 -9.61 -26.70 -9.03
C ARG A 27 -8.49 -25.99 -8.28
N ASP A 28 -7.59 -26.76 -7.69
CA ASP A 28 -6.38 -26.21 -7.09
C ASP A 28 -5.37 -25.83 -8.17
N THR A 29 -4.85 -24.61 -8.07
CA THR A 29 -3.87 -24.06 -9.01
C THR A 29 -2.94 -23.09 -8.29
N VAL A 30 -1.91 -22.63 -8.99
CA VAL A 30 -1.12 -21.48 -8.58
C VAL A 30 -1.63 -20.25 -9.34
N ASP A 31 -1.69 -19.13 -8.62
CA ASP A 31 -1.98 -17.82 -9.20
C ASP A 31 -0.99 -16.78 -8.65
N ARG A 32 -0.90 -15.60 -9.29
CA ARG A 32 -0.08 -14.48 -8.78
C ARG A 32 -0.96 -13.52 -7.99
N VAL A 33 -0.53 -13.22 -6.77
CA VAL A 33 -1.17 -12.24 -5.88
C VAL A 33 -0.21 -11.08 -5.67
N VAL A 34 -0.71 -9.86 -5.79
CA VAL A 34 0.05 -8.62 -5.58
C VAL A 34 0.44 -8.49 -4.12
N ASP A 35 1.66 -8.02 -3.86
CA ASP A 35 2.09 -7.67 -2.51
C ASP A 35 1.52 -6.29 -2.14
N GLU A 36 0.99 -6.18 -0.92
CA GLU A 36 0.46 -4.95 -0.36
C GLU A 36 1.06 -4.77 1.03
N THR A 37 1.71 -3.64 1.28
CA THR A 37 2.51 -3.39 2.49
C THR A 37 2.33 -1.95 2.93
N PRO A 38 2.30 -1.66 4.24
CA PRO A 38 2.26 -0.29 4.74
C PRO A 38 3.55 0.45 4.40
N VAL A 39 3.41 1.61 3.77
CA VAL A 39 4.48 2.52 3.36
C VAL A 39 4.33 3.82 4.14
N ALA A 40 5.30 4.14 4.99
CA ALA A 40 5.37 5.42 5.68
C ALA A 40 5.97 6.50 4.77
N LEU A 41 5.31 7.65 4.68
CA LEU A 41 5.78 8.83 3.95
C LEU A 41 6.28 9.87 4.94
N VAL A 42 7.58 10.17 4.87
CA VAL A 42 8.29 11.02 5.83
C VAL A 42 8.85 12.23 5.11
N PHE A 43 8.47 13.43 5.54
CA PHE A 43 8.92 14.69 4.94
C PHE A 43 9.80 15.45 5.94
N ASN A 44 11.06 15.73 5.58
CA ASN A 44 12.04 16.41 6.44
C ASN A 44 12.08 15.83 7.87
N GLY A 45 12.06 14.50 7.98
CA GLY A 45 12.09 13.75 9.25
C GLY A 45 10.77 13.66 10.01
N ILE A 46 9.65 14.14 9.45
CA ILE A 46 8.32 14.03 10.07
C ILE A 46 7.44 13.06 9.29
N ALA A 47 6.97 12.01 9.98
CA ALA A 47 5.98 11.10 9.43
C ALA A 47 4.67 11.85 9.15
N HIS A 48 4.22 11.78 7.90
CA HIS A 48 3.05 12.52 7.43
C HIS A 48 1.85 11.60 7.23
N SER A 49 2.07 10.43 6.63
CA SER A 49 1.01 9.46 6.36
C SER A 49 1.55 8.06 6.18
N VAL A 50 0.67 7.07 6.33
CA VAL A 50 0.91 5.69 5.93
C VAL A 50 -0.08 5.31 4.83
N MET A 51 0.42 4.65 3.79
CA MET A 51 -0.40 4.12 2.70
C MET A 51 -0.14 2.64 2.50
N MET A 52 -1.16 1.86 2.16
CA MET A 52 -0.96 0.51 1.66
C MET A 52 -0.56 0.60 0.19
N ALA A 53 0.59 0.04 -0.17
CA ALA A 53 1.06 0.03 -1.55
C ALA A 53 1.87 -1.24 -1.85
N THR A 54 2.02 -1.52 -3.14
CA THR A 54 3.01 -2.50 -3.60
C THR A 54 4.41 -1.91 -3.40
N PRO A 55 5.35 -2.63 -2.76
CA PRO A 55 6.65 -2.07 -2.36
C PRO A 55 7.65 -1.97 -3.53
N ILE A 56 7.19 -1.46 -4.67
CA ILE A 56 7.95 -1.24 -5.90
C ILE A 56 7.85 0.23 -6.29
N ASP A 57 8.86 0.75 -7.00
CA ASP A 57 8.90 2.13 -7.51
C ASP A 57 8.58 3.20 -6.44
N LEU A 58 9.02 2.95 -5.20
CA LEU A 58 8.65 3.73 -4.03
C LEU A 58 9.11 5.20 -4.11
N ASP A 59 10.23 5.48 -4.78
CA ASP A 59 10.70 6.86 -4.98
C ASP A 59 9.73 7.64 -5.88
N ALA A 60 9.26 7.01 -6.95
CA ALA A 60 8.27 7.60 -7.86
C ALA A 60 6.92 7.75 -7.15
N PHE A 61 6.53 6.76 -6.34
CA PHE A 61 5.34 6.83 -5.49
C PHE A 61 5.39 8.02 -4.52
N GLY A 62 6.49 8.20 -3.80
CA GLY A 62 6.67 9.32 -2.86
C GLY A 62 6.59 10.68 -3.55
N LEU A 63 7.28 10.86 -4.69
CA LEU A 63 7.21 12.09 -5.48
C LEU A 63 5.78 12.36 -5.98
N GLY A 64 5.13 11.33 -6.54
CA GLY A 64 3.76 11.43 -7.03
C GLY A 64 2.77 11.81 -5.93
N PHE A 65 2.93 11.24 -4.74
CA PHE A 65 2.16 11.61 -3.56
C PHE A 65 2.38 13.06 -3.16
N ALA A 66 3.63 13.50 -3.07
CA ALA A 66 3.97 14.87 -2.67
C ALA A 66 3.35 15.93 -3.60
N LEU A 67 3.33 15.65 -4.91
CA LEU A 67 2.69 16.52 -5.91
C LEU A 67 1.17 16.45 -5.83
N SER A 68 0.60 15.24 -5.76
CA SER A 68 -0.86 15.04 -5.82
C SER A 68 -1.59 15.57 -4.59
N GLU A 69 -0.95 15.50 -3.42
CA GLU A 69 -1.48 16.04 -2.17
C GLU A 69 -1.11 17.53 -1.96
N GLY A 70 -0.40 18.14 -2.90
CA GLY A 70 -0.01 19.56 -2.83
C GLY A 70 0.99 19.87 -1.71
N ILE A 71 1.78 18.87 -1.29
CA ILE A 71 2.89 19.06 -0.35
C ILE A 71 3.99 19.88 -1.02
N VAL A 72 4.25 19.59 -2.30
CA VAL A 72 5.13 20.38 -3.17
C VAL A 72 4.38 20.81 -4.42
N GLU A 73 4.71 21.98 -4.97
CA GLU A 73 4.11 22.46 -6.22
C GLU A 73 4.87 21.93 -7.44
N ARG A 74 6.17 21.70 -7.30
CA ARG A 74 7.05 21.28 -8.38
C ARG A 74 7.99 20.18 -7.90
N ALA A 75 8.37 19.28 -8.81
CA ALA A 75 9.35 18.24 -8.50
C ALA A 75 10.71 18.82 -8.05
N SER A 76 11.06 20.04 -8.49
CA SER A 76 12.27 20.76 -8.06
C SER A 76 12.27 21.18 -6.59
N ASP A 77 11.11 21.15 -5.93
CA ASP A 77 11.01 21.43 -4.50
C ASP A 77 11.37 20.20 -3.65
N VAL A 78 11.62 19.04 -4.28
CA VAL A 78 12.13 17.83 -3.66
C VAL A 78 13.63 17.74 -3.96
N PHE A 79 14.45 17.83 -2.92
CA PHE A 79 15.90 17.79 -3.03
C PHE A 79 16.46 16.38 -2.96
N ASP A 80 15.77 15.47 -2.28
CA ASP A 80 16.19 14.08 -2.15
C ASP A 80 15.02 13.15 -1.85
N ILE A 81 15.14 11.89 -2.28
CA ILE A 81 14.19 10.82 -2.01
C ILE A 81 14.96 9.54 -1.68
N GLU A 82 14.66 8.96 -0.52
CA GLU A 82 15.22 7.68 -0.09
C GLU A 82 14.09 6.70 0.26
N SER A 83 14.03 5.56 -0.44
CA SER A 83 13.15 4.45 -0.09
C SER A 83 13.89 3.28 0.54
N GLU A 84 13.30 2.74 1.60
CA GLU A 84 13.77 1.56 2.32
C GLU A 84 12.63 0.57 2.55
N CYS A 85 12.83 -0.67 2.12
CA CYS A 85 11.91 -1.77 2.38
C CYS A 85 12.40 -2.60 3.57
N ARG A 86 11.50 -2.92 4.49
CA ARG A 86 11.72 -3.85 5.61
C ARG A 86 10.73 -5.01 5.52
N PRO A 87 10.96 -6.12 6.23
CA PRO A 87 9.95 -7.18 6.32
C PRO A 87 8.63 -6.63 6.89
N GLY A 88 7.58 -6.60 6.06
CA GLY A 88 6.24 -6.18 6.45
C GLY A 88 5.97 -4.67 6.46
N SER A 89 6.93 -3.83 6.05
CA SER A 89 6.72 -2.38 5.90
C SER A 89 7.72 -1.74 4.93
N ALA A 90 7.43 -0.53 4.46
CA ALA A 90 8.40 0.30 3.78
C ALA A 90 8.33 1.75 4.27
N GLU A 91 9.37 2.52 3.98
CA GLU A 91 9.44 3.94 4.26
C GLU A 91 9.99 4.68 3.05
N VAL A 92 9.40 5.84 2.75
CA VAL A 92 9.91 6.79 1.76
C VAL A 92 10.15 8.11 2.46
N ARG A 93 11.42 8.52 2.50
CA ARG A 93 11.86 9.79 3.07
C ARG A 93 12.09 10.79 1.95
N LEU A 94 11.43 11.93 2.04
CA LEU A 94 11.58 13.04 1.11
C LEU A 94 12.19 14.24 1.82
N THR A 95 13.27 14.76 1.28
CA THR A 95 13.82 16.07 1.65
C THR A 95 13.20 17.11 0.74
N VAL A 96 12.36 18.00 1.29
CA VAL A 96 11.64 19.03 0.54
C VAL A 96 12.03 20.44 0.99
N SER A 97 11.76 21.44 0.15
CA SER A 97 12.01 22.85 0.46
C SER A 97 11.36 23.28 1.77
N GLN A 98 12.00 24.21 2.50
CA GLN A 98 11.43 24.71 3.76
C GLN A 98 10.05 25.34 3.56
N GLN A 99 9.84 26.04 2.44
CA GLN A 99 8.55 26.66 2.12
C GLN A 99 7.44 25.59 2.00
N ALA A 100 7.68 24.55 1.21
CA ALA A 100 6.76 23.41 1.06
C ALA A 100 6.47 22.73 2.41
N PHE A 101 7.52 22.48 3.19
CA PHE A 101 7.39 21.84 4.50
C PHE A 101 6.57 22.67 5.50
N MET A 102 6.77 23.99 5.53
CA MET A 102 6.01 24.89 6.40
C MET A 102 4.55 25.02 5.95
N ALA A 103 4.29 25.07 4.64
CA ALA A 103 2.95 25.05 4.08
C ALA A 103 2.20 23.76 4.46
N MET A 104 2.85 22.60 4.29
CA MET A 104 2.33 21.29 4.69
C MET A 104 1.94 21.26 6.17
N LYS A 105 2.82 21.73 7.07
CA LYS A 105 2.54 21.80 8.51
C LYS A 105 1.33 22.67 8.85
N ALA A 106 1.19 23.82 8.18
CA ALA A 106 0.05 24.71 8.37
C ALA A 106 -1.28 24.08 7.90
N HIS A 107 -1.21 23.13 6.96
CA HIS A 107 -2.36 22.45 6.36
C HIS A 107 -2.56 21.02 6.90
N ARG A 108 -1.99 20.71 8.08
CA ARG A 108 -2.14 19.42 8.79
C ARG A 108 -3.56 19.21 9.32
N ARG A 109 -4.55 19.32 8.45
CA ARG A 109 -5.83 18.66 8.64
C ARG A 109 -5.54 17.19 8.37
N ALA A 110 -5.93 16.31 9.29
CA ALA A 110 -5.85 14.88 9.07
C ALA A 110 -6.38 14.57 7.66
N LEU A 111 -5.60 13.84 6.85
CA LEU A 111 -6.05 13.27 5.59
C LEU A 111 -7.13 12.22 5.90
N ALA A 112 -8.31 12.67 6.30
CA ALA A 112 -9.42 11.81 6.59
C ALA A 112 -9.96 11.26 5.26
N GLY A 113 -9.79 9.95 5.06
CA GLY A 113 -10.79 9.13 4.37
C GLY A 113 -11.00 9.37 2.87
N ARG A 114 -10.01 9.83 2.10
CA ARG A 114 -10.15 9.95 0.63
C ARG A 114 -9.78 8.68 -0.16
N THR A 115 -9.19 7.67 0.49
CA THR A 115 -8.79 6.41 -0.15
C THR A 115 -9.49 5.19 0.46
N GLY A 116 -9.83 4.20 -0.37
CA GLY A 116 -10.72 3.09 -0.01
C GLY A 116 -10.23 2.10 1.06
N CYS A 117 -8.96 2.16 1.49
CA CYS A 117 -8.39 1.22 2.48
C CYS A 117 -8.66 1.59 3.94
N GLY A 118 -9.15 2.80 4.24
CA GLY A 118 -9.43 3.24 5.62
C GLY A 118 -8.19 3.53 6.49
N VAL A 119 -6.99 3.46 5.91
CA VAL A 119 -5.70 3.68 6.59
C VAL A 119 -5.19 5.12 6.44
N CYS A 120 -5.71 5.87 5.46
CA CYS A 120 -5.35 7.26 5.25
C CYS A 120 -5.74 8.11 6.47
N GLY A 121 -4.74 8.73 7.11
CA GLY A 121 -4.91 9.58 8.29
C GLY A 121 -4.19 9.09 9.54
N ILE A 122 -3.62 7.86 9.52
CA ILE A 122 -2.68 7.46 10.55
C ILE A 122 -1.28 7.99 10.23
N GLU A 123 -0.56 8.40 11.27
CA GLU A 123 0.76 9.02 11.16
C GLU A 123 1.87 8.01 11.47
N SER A 124 1.53 6.79 11.88
CA SER A 124 2.47 5.73 12.20
C SER A 124 1.93 4.34 11.88
N ILE A 125 2.80 3.49 11.33
CA ILE A 125 2.52 2.07 11.05
C ILE A 125 2.13 1.33 12.34
N ALA A 126 2.65 1.75 13.50
CA ALA A 126 2.34 1.15 14.80
C ALA A 126 0.86 1.24 15.19
N GLN A 127 0.09 2.10 14.53
CA GLN A 127 -1.36 2.23 14.74
C GLN A 127 -2.17 1.19 13.95
N LEU A 128 -1.52 0.37 13.11
CA LEU A 128 -2.15 -0.69 12.33
C LEU A 128 -2.06 -2.05 13.02
N ASP A 129 -3.18 -2.76 13.08
CA ASP A 129 -3.18 -4.19 13.32
C ASP A 129 -2.94 -4.94 12.00
N LEU A 130 -1.68 -5.30 11.76
CA LEU A 130 -1.26 -6.08 10.59
C LEU A 130 -1.39 -7.60 10.80
N HIS A 131 -1.80 -8.04 11.99
CA HIS A 131 -1.88 -9.46 12.34
C HIS A 131 -3.21 -9.79 13.02
N PRO A 132 -4.35 -9.54 12.35
CA PRO A 132 -5.64 -9.88 12.92
C PRO A 132 -5.73 -11.40 13.15
N PRO A 133 -6.46 -11.84 14.19
CA PRO A 133 -6.60 -13.26 14.48
C PRO A 133 -7.25 -14.00 13.31
N ARG A 134 -6.75 -15.21 13.01
CA ARG A 134 -7.36 -16.06 11.99
C ARG A 134 -8.78 -16.42 12.39
N ILE A 135 -9.72 -16.33 11.44
CA ILE A 135 -11.08 -16.80 11.62
C ILE A 135 -11.03 -18.32 11.83
N ALA A 136 -11.40 -18.79 13.03
CA ALA A 136 -11.23 -20.18 13.45
C ALA A 136 -12.16 -21.16 12.73
N SER A 137 -13.34 -20.70 12.30
CA SER A 137 -14.29 -21.52 11.56
C SER A 137 -15.05 -20.68 10.52
N ALA A 138 -15.34 -21.29 9.38
CA ALA A 138 -16.14 -20.66 8.33
C ALA A 138 -17.62 -20.49 8.74
N GLY A 139 -18.05 -21.07 9.87
CA GLY A 139 -19.45 -21.05 10.30
C GLY A 139 -20.40 -21.54 9.20
N ALA A 140 -21.46 -20.76 8.93
CA ALA A 140 -22.41 -21.05 7.87
C ALA A 140 -21.79 -21.02 6.46
N ALA A 141 -20.63 -20.37 6.27
CA ALA A 141 -19.94 -20.34 4.98
C ALA A 141 -19.40 -21.73 4.55
N ALA A 142 -19.23 -22.66 5.50
CA ALA A 142 -18.85 -24.05 5.19
C ALA A 142 -19.90 -24.79 4.34
N GLY A 143 -21.17 -24.37 4.39
CA GLY A 143 -22.25 -24.94 3.60
C GLY A 143 -22.45 -24.31 2.22
N ILE A 144 -21.61 -23.34 1.82
CA ILE A 144 -21.73 -22.67 0.52
C ILE A 144 -21.25 -23.63 -0.57
N GLY A 145 -22.19 -24.20 -1.33
CA GLY A 145 -21.88 -25.05 -2.47
C GLY A 145 -21.21 -24.29 -3.62
N THR A 146 -20.48 -25.01 -4.47
CA THR A 146 -19.79 -24.45 -5.66
C THR A 146 -20.74 -23.73 -6.61
N ASP A 147 -21.99 -24.17 -6.70
CA ASP A 147 -23.03 -23.51 -7.50
C ASP A 147 -23.41 -22.13 -6.95
N ALA A 148 -23.44 -21.97 -5.63
CA ALA A 148 -23.71 -20.68 -5.00
C ALA A 148 -22.57 -19.69 -5.28
N VAL A 149 -21.32 -20.15 -5.17
CA VAL A 149 -20.13 -19.38 -5.56
C VAL A 149 -20.17 -19.02 -7.04
N ALA A 150 -20.51 -19.98 -7.90
CA ALA A 150 -20.59 -19.77 -9.36
C ALA A 150 -21.69 -18.80 -9.77
N ARG A 151 -22.81 -18.73 -9.05
CA ARG A 151 -23.85 -17.70 -9.26
C ARG A 151 -23.36 -16.32 -8.83
N ALA A 152 -22.71 -16.21 -7.66
CA ALA A 152 -22.20 -14.95 -7.14
C ALA A 152 -21.12 -14.33 -8.05
N ALA A 153 -20.21 -15.15 -8.58
CA ALA A 153 -19.11 -14.68 -9.44
C ALA A 153 -19.54 -14.24 -10.86
N ARG A 154 -20.82 -14.38 -11.23
CA ARG A 154 -21.37 -13.92 -12.50
C ARG A 154 -22.05 -12.55 -12.42
N ALA A 155 -22.34 -12.07 -11.22
CA ALA A 155 -22.95 -10.76 -10.96
C ALA A 155 -21.88 -9.67 -10.97
#